data_AF-A0A3S0HQP5-F1
#
_entry.id   AF-A0A3S0HQP5-F1
#
_cell.length_a   1.000
_cell.length_b   1.000
_cell.length_c   1.000
_cell.angle_alpha   90.00
_cell.angle_beta   90.00
_cell.angle_gamma   90.00
#
_symmetry.space_group_name_H-M   'P 1'
#
loop_
_entity.id
_entity.type
_entity.pdbx_description
1 polymer ?
#
loop_
_entity_poly.entity_id
_entity_poly.type
_entity_poly.pdbx_seq_one_letter_code
_entity_poly.pdbx_strand_id
1 'polypeptide(L)'
;MIQATSHKPSWLRAIGIGIAVSVLTAIVMVALLKTGVSPFPKPPSLAFAETLLGRSLPLPVGLLFHTAYVTFWSVVFVRYFPRKTLLTALGLAAVLWGVILVVFFPVVGWGVAGLAIGPQLIPASALPHLLFGLLLWGLDRYFGN
;
A
#
# COMPACT_ATOMS: atom_id res chain seq x y z
N MET A 1 -10.72 24.56 -32.47
CA MET A 1 -10.76 24.09 -31.07
C MET A 1 -10.22 22.66 -31.08
N ILE A 2 -8.93 22.45 -30.76
CA ILE A 2 -8.32 21.11 -30.80
C ILE A 2 -8.71 20.42 -29.48
N GLN A 3 -9.56 19.40 -29.55
CA GLN A 3 -9.80 18.49 -28.42
C GLN A 3 -8.49 17.74 -28.16
N ALA A 4 -7.73 18.17 -27.16
CA ALA A 4 -6.68 17.35 -26.59
C ALA A 4 -7.36 16.16 -25.91
N THR A 5 -7.44 15.02 -26.60
CA THR A 5 -7.83 13.76 -25.98
C THR A 5 -6.78 13.44 -24.92
N SER A 6 -7.10 13.69 -23.66
CA SER A 6 -6.30 13.24 -22.52
C SER A 6 -6.26 11.71 -22.57
N HIS A 7 -5.22 11.15 -23.18
CA HIS A 7 -5.10 9.70 -23.27
C HIS A 7 -4.73 9.18 -21.90
N LYS A 8 -5.70 8.56 -21.22
CA LYS A 8 -5.45 7.89 -19.93
C LYS A 8 -4.39 6.81 -20.15
N PRO A 9 -3.44 6.62 -19.21
CA PRO A 9 -2.52 5.50 -19.27
C PRO A 9 -3.27 4.18 -19.40
N SER A 10 -2.69 3.22 -20.14
CA SER A 10 -3.32 1.93 -20.38
C SER A 10 -3.56 1.16 -19.07
N TRP A 11 -4.56 0.27 -19.07
CA TRP A 11 -4.83 -0.61 -17.93
C TRP A 11 -3.63 -1.48 -17.59
N LEU A 12 -2.96 -2.03 -18.62
CA LEU A 12 -1.79 -2.87 -18.46
C LEU A 12 -0.66 -2.12 -17.74
N ARG A 13 -0.40 -0.86 -18.11
CA ARG A 13 0.60 -0.02 -17.42
C ARG A 13 0.22 0.21 -15.96
N ALA A 14 -1.02 0.62 -15.71
CA ALA A 14 -1.48 0.94 -14.36
C ALA A 14 -1.43 -0.28 -13.41
N ILE A 15 -1.86 -1.45 -13.91
CA ILE A 15 -1.81 -2.71 -13.17
C ILE A 15 -0.36 -3.15 -12.99
N GLY A 16 0.48 -3.07 -14.03
CA GLY A 16 1.90 -3.42 -13.97
C GLY A 16 2.67 -2.61 -12.93
N ILE A 17 2.46 -1.29 -12.90
CA ILE A 17 3.01 -0.41 -11.84
C ILE A 17 2.51 -0.86 -10.47
N GLY A 18 1.21 -1.12 -10.33
CA GLY A 18 0.64 -1.56 -9.04
C GLY A 18 1.22 -2.86 -8.51
N ILE A 19 1.39 -3.85 -9.37
CA ILE A 19 2.03 -5.13 -9.01
C ILE A 19 3.50 -4.89 -8.64
N ALA A 20 4.25 -4.09 -9.41
CA ALA A 20 5.65 -3.79 -9.11
C ALA A 20 5.79 -3.08 -7.75
N VAL A 21 4.98 -2.07 -7.47
CA VAL A 21 4.97 -1.39 -6.16
C VAL A 21 4.64 -2.38 -5.04
N SER A 22 3.63 -3.25 -5.23
CA SER A 22 3.28 -4.27 -4.24
C SER A 22 4.45 -5.21 -3.94
N VAL A 23 5.10 -5.76 -4.97
CA VAL A 23 6.20 -6.71 -4.79
C VAL A 23 7.38 -6.05 -4.08
N LEU A 24 7.78 -4.85 -4.51
CA LEU A 24 8.92 -4.14 -3.92
C LEU A 24 8.67 -3.78 -2.45
N THR A 25 7.48 -3.26 -2.13
CA THR A 25 7.10 -2.97 -0.73
C THR A 25 7.00 -4.24 0.11
N ALA A 26 6.42 -5.33 -0.44
CA ALA A 26 6.32 -6.60 0.25
C ALA A 26 7.69 -7.22 0.57
N ILE A 27 8.67 -7.13 -0.34
CA ILE A 27 10.03 -7.61 -0.10
C ILE A 27 10.65 -6.90 1.12
N VAL A 28 10.57 -5.56 1.16
CA VAL A 28 11.12 -4.76 2.27
C VAL A 28 10.44 -5.14 3.58
N MET A 29 9.12 -5.21 3.61
CA MET A 29 8.38 -5.48 4.84
C MET A 29 8.56 -6.92 5.35
N VAL A 30 8.57 -7.91 4.45
CA VAL A 30 8.83 -9.30 4.83
C VAL A 30 10.27 -9.47 5.33
N ALA A 31 11.24 -8.77 4.75
CA ALA A 31 12.61 -8.77 5.26
C ALA A 31 12.69 -8.20 6.68
N LEU A 32 12.11 -7.01 6.91
CA LEU A 32 12.09 -6.37 8.24
C LEU A 32 11.37 -7.21 9.30
N LEU A 33 10.33 -7.94 8.92
CA LEU A 33 9.64 -8.87 9.82
C LEU A 33 10.50 -10.09 10.14
N LYS A 34 11.12 -10.71 9.14
CA LYS A 34 11.97 -11.90 9.33
C LYS A 34 13.23 -11.60 10.14
N THR A 35 13.74 -10.38 10.10
CA THR A 35 14.89 -9.96 10.91
C THR A 35 14.52 -9.49 12.32
N GLY A 36 13.23 -9.49 12.69
CA GLY A 36 12.77 -9.06 14.01
C GLY A 36 12.82 -7.55 14.25
N VAL A 37 13.16 -6.75 13.23
CA VAL A 37 13.23 -5.27 13.32
C VAL A 37 11.83 -4.66 13.34
N SER A 38 10.89 -5.26 12.62
CA SER A 38 9.51 -4.80 12.56
C SER A 38 8.77 -5.05 13.87
N PRO A 39 8.09 -4.05 14.45
CA PRO A 39 7.28 -4.23 15.66
C PRO A 39 5.91 -4.88 15.39
N PHE A 40 5.57 -5.17 14.13
CA PHE A 40 4.32 -5.83 13.79
C PHE A 40 4.30 -7.29 14.27
N PRO A 41 3.22 -7.75 14.94
CA PRO A 41 3.09 -9.16 15.32
C PRO A 41 3.05 -10.12 14.10
N LYS A 42 2.48 -9.65 12.99
CA LYS A 42 2.39 -10.35 11.70
C LYS A 42 2.13 -9.33 10.58
N PRO A 43 2.25 -9.68 9.28
CA PRO A 43 1.92 -8.75 8.20
C PRO A 43 0.47 -8.24 8.31
N PRO A 44 0.21 -6.92 8.18
CA PRO A 44 -1.15 -6.37 8.35
C PRO A 44 -2.18 -6.97 7.39
N SER A 45 -1.81 -7.23 6.14
CA SER A 45 -2.71 -7.86 5.16
C SER A 45 -3.02 -9.32 5.49
N LEU A 46 -2.10 -10.03 6.15
CA LEU A 46 -2.34 -11.37 6.65
C LEU A 46 -3.29 -11.33 7.85
N ALA A 47 -3.04 -10.44 8.82
CA ALA A 47 -3.94 -10.23 9.95
C ALA A 47 -5.37 -9.92 9.48
N PHE A 48 -5.51 -9.01 8.51
CA PHE A 48 -6.80 -8.68 7.92
C PHE A 48 -7.47 -9.87 7.25
N ALA A 49 -6.74 -10.66 6.46
CA ALA A 49 -7.29 -11.83 5.80
C ALA A 49 -7.77 -12.88 6.82
N GLU A 50 -7.02 -13.10 7.90
CA GLU A 50 -7.39 -14.03 8.98
C GLU A 50 -8.63 -13.53 9.75
N THR A 51 -8.70 -12.23 10.04
CA THR A 51 -9.89 -11.61 10.64
C THR A 51 -11.11 -11.78 9.74
N LEU A 52 -10.97 -11.53 8.44
CA LEU A 52 -12.07 -11.62 7.48
C LEU A 52 -12.58 -13.06 7.29
N LEU A 53 -11.68 -14.04 7.27
CA LEU A 53 -12.00 -15.45 7.01
C LEU A 53 -12.19 -16.27 8.30
N GLY A 54 -12.00 -15.67 9.48
CA GLY A 54 -12.20 -16.31 10.78
C GLY A 54 -11.28 -17.50 11.06
N ARG A 55 -10.11 -17.56 10.42
CA ARG A 55 -9.16 -18.68 10.55
C ARG A 55 -7.74 -18.26 10.23
N SER A 56 -6.77 -19.03 10.70
CA SER A 56 -5.37 -18.85 10.34
C SER A 56 -5.12 -19.12 8.86
N LEU A 57 -4.24 -18.33 8.25
CA LEU A 57 -3.93 -18.39 6.82
C LEU A 57 -2.43 -18.41 6.57
N PRO A 58 -1.98 -19.03 5.46
CA PRO A 58 -0.57 -18.97 5.10
C PRO A 58 -0.24 -17.59 4.51
N LEU A 59 1.03 -17.17 4.69
CA LEU A 59 1.56 -15.88 4.23
C LEU A 59 1.16 -15.48 2.79
N PRO A 60 1.19 -16.40 1.78
CA PRO A 60 0.81 -16.05 0.42
C PRO A 60 -0.60 -15.45 0.30
N VAL A 61 -1.55 -15.86 1.14
CA VAL A 61 -2.90 -15.27 1.13
C VAL A 61 -2.85 -13.81 1.57
N GLY A 62 -2.11 -13.49 2.63
CA GLY A 62 -1.87 -12.10 3.02
C GLY A 62 -1.18 -11.27 1.94
N LEU A 63 -0.23 -11.87 1.20
CA LEU A 63 0.44 -11.19 0.07
C LEU A 63 -0.50 -10.93 -1.11
N LEU A 64 -1.47 -11.81 -1.36
CA LEU A 64 -2.51 -11.58 -2.37
C LEU A 64 -3.42 -10.41 -1.98
N PHE A 65 -3.88 -10.35 -0.73
CA PHE A 65 -4.67 -9.21 -0.22
C PHE A 65 -3.89 -7.89 -0.32
N HIS A 66 -2.62 -7.90 0.08
CA HIS A 66 -1.73 -6.75 -0.07
C HIS A 66 -1.62 -6.31 -1.53
N THR A 67 -1.37 -7.27 -2.43
CA THR A 67 -1.20 -6.98 -3.85
C THR A 67 -2.46 -6.44 -4.50
N ALA A 68 -3.63 -7.00 -4.17
CA ALA A 68 -4.90 -6.49 -4.65
C ALA A 68 -5.11 -5.03 -4.20
N TYR A 69 -4.87 -4.75 -2.91
CA TYR A 69 -5.08 -3.42 -2.34
C TYR A 69 -4.10 -2.36 -2.89
N VAL A 70 -2.80 -2.68 -2.92
CA VAL A 70 -1.76 -1.78 -3.47
C VAL A 70 -1.97 -1.54 -4.96
N THR A 71 -2.34 -2.58 -5.72
CA THR A 71 -2.61 -2.47 -7.15
C THR A 71 -3.84 -1.60 -7.40
N PHE A 72 -4.91 -1.79 -6.63
CA PHE A 72 -6.11 -0.96 -6.71
C PHE A 72 -5.78 0.53 -6.56
N TRP A 73 -5.07 0.92 -5.51
CA TRP A 73 -4.73 2.32 -5.28
C TRP A 73 -3.71 2.88 -6.27
N SER A 74 -2.77 2.06 -6.73
CA SER A 74 -1.85 2.43 -7.82
C SER A 74 -2.62 2.72 -9.12
N VAL A 75 -3.60 1.89 -9.45
CA VAL A 75 -4.47 2.10 -10.62
C VAL A 75 -5.29 3.38 -10.46
N VAL A 76 -5.85 3.63 -9.27
CA VAL A 76 -6.58 4.86 -8.96
C VAL A 76 -5.71 6.09 -9.25
N PHE A 77 -4.48 6.10 -8.73
CA PHE A 77 -3.52 7.17 -8.95
C PHE A 77 -3.16 7.35 -10.43
N VAL A 78 -2.65 6.31 -11.08
CA VAL A 78 -2.10 6.39 -12.44
C VAL A 78 -3.14 6.84 -13.46
N ARG A 79 -4.39 6.39 -13.31
CA ARG A 79 -5.45 6.62 -14.31
C ARG A 79 -6.35 7.82 -14.03
N TYR A 80 -6.57 8.16 -12.76
CA TYR A 80 -7.64 9.10 -12.40
C TYR A 80 -7.13 10.35 -11.70
N PHE A 81 -5.89 10.38 -11.20
CA PHE A 81 -5.37 11.62 -10.63
C PHE A 81 -5.06 12.61 -11.77
N PRO A 82 -5.57 13.86 -11.68
CA PRO A 82 -5.36 14.87 -12.72
C PRO A 82 -3.91 15.37 -12.74
N ARG A 83 -3.22 15.31 -11.59
CA ARG A 83 -1.80 15.64 -11.44
C ARG A 83 -1.13 14.45 -10.77
N LYS A 84 -0.03 13.98 -11.36
CA LYS A 84 0.76 12.83 -10.87
C LYS A 84 2.13 13.27 -10.39
N THR A 85 2.13 14.23 -9.47
CA THR A 85 3.36 14.76 -8.85
C THR A 85 3.75 13.92 -7.63
N LEU A 86 4.99 14.09 -7.16
CA LEU A 86 5.44 13.49 -5.91
C LEU A 86 4.50 13.83 -4.75
N LEU A 87 4.08 15.10 -4.65
CA LEU A 87 3.16 15.54 -3.60
C LEU A 87 1.82 14.80 -3.65
N THR A 88 1.25 14.58 -4.84
CA THR A 88 -0.01 13.84 -4.96
C THR A 88 0.13 12.35 -4.60
N ALA A 89 1.29 11.74 -4.90
CA ALA A 89 1.55 10.35 -4.52
C ALA A 89 1.78 10.20 -3.01
N LEU A 90 2.55 11.12 -2.41
CA LEU A 90 2.72 11.19 -0.96
C LEU A 90 1.43 11.55 -0.23
N GLY A 91 0.57 12.38 -0.82
CA GLY A 91 -0.77 12.67 -0.31
C GLY A 91 -1.64 11.40 -0.26
N LEU A 92 -1.66 10.62 -1.34
CA LEU A 92 -2.34 9.32 -1.35
C LEU A 92 -1.75 8.37 -0.29
N ALA A 93 -0.42 8.29 -0.20
CA ALA A 93 0.25 7.49 0.83
C ALA A 93 -0.15 7.90 2.25
N ALA A 94 -0.22 9.20 2.54
CA ALA A 94 -0.64 9.71 3.84
C ALA A 94 -2.10 9.39 4.16
N VAL A 95 -2.99 9.46 3.17
CA VAL A 95 -4.39 9.03 3.33
C VAL A 95 -4.46 7.55 3.66
N LEU A 96 -3.77 6.70 2.90
CA LEU A 96 -3.76 5.25 3.14
C LEU A 96 -3.13 4.89 4.49
N TRP A 97 -2.12 5.64 4.92
CA TRP A 97 -1.55 5.53 6.26
C TRP A 97 -2.59 5.87 7.33
N GLY A 98 -3.37 6.95 7.15
CA GLY A 98 -4.51 7.23 8.01
C GLY A 98 -5.52 6.08 8.06
N VAL A 99 -5.85 5.49 6.91
CA VAL A 99 -6.78 4.35 6.81
C VAL A 99 -6.26 3.14 7.59
N ILE A 100 -4.97 2.80 7.52
CA ILE A 100 -4.46 1.67 8.31
C ILE A 100 -4.55 1.93 9.81
N LEU A 101 -4.29 3.18 10.25
CA LEU A 101 -4.34 3.56 11.66
C LEU A 101 -5.76 3.51 12.25
N VAL A 102 -6.76 3.95 11.48
CA VAL A 102 -8.13 4.16 12.00
C VAL A 102 -9.14 3.10 11.56
N VAL A 103 -8.82 2.30 10.55
CA VAL A 103 -9.71 1.25 10.04
C VAL A 103 -9.08 -0.13 10.23
N PHE A 104 -7.97 -0.41 9.55
CA PHE A 104 -7.43 -1.77 9.53
C PHE A 104 -6.90 -2.23 10.89
N PHE A 105 -6.16 -1.39 11.62
CA PHE A 105 -5.67 -1.74 12.95
C PHE A 105 -6.78 -2.04 13.96
N PRO A 106 -7.83 -1.20 14.10
CA PRO A 106 -9.00 -1.57 14.88
C PRO A 106 -9.66 -2.88 14.44
N VAL A 107 -9.86 -3.06 13.13
CA VAL A 107 -10.52 -4.28 12.58
C VAL A 107 -9.77 -5.55 12.96
N VAL A 108 -8.43 -5.54 12.93
CA VAL A 108 -7.61 -6.72 13.28
C VAL A 108 -7.33 -6.83 14.78
N GLY A 109 -7.96 -6.00 15.61
CA GLY A 109 -7.83 -6.03 17.07
C GLY A 109 -6.57 -5.35 17.62
N TRP A 110 -5.87 -4.53 16.84
CA TRP A 110 -4.68 -3.79 17.29
C TRP A 110 -5.00 -2.40 17.85
N GLY A 111 -6.28 -2.02 17.85
CA GLY A 111 -6.76 -0.73 18.36
C GLY A 111 -6.45 0.45 17.43
N VAL A 112 -6.99 1.61 17.76
CA VAL A 112 -6.75 2.85 17.00
C VAL A 112 -5.26 3.18 17.05
N ALA A 113 -4.69 3.48 15.88
CA ALA A 113 -3.27 3.75 15.67
C ALA A 113 -2.32 2.61 16.09
N GLY A 114 -2.85 1.40 16.34
CA GLY A 114 -2.05 0.24 16.76
C GLY A 114 -1.69 0.24 18.25
N LEU A 115 -2.34 1.09 19.05
CA LEU A 115 -1.98 1.32 20.45
C LEU A 115 -2.22 0.12 21.38
N ALA A 116 -3.02 -0.88 20.97
CA ALA A 116 -3.16 -2.12 21.75
C ALA A 116 -1.91 -3.01 21.65
N ILE A 117 -1.07 -2.80 20.63
CA ILE A 117 0.25 -3.45 20.49
C ILE A 117 1.36 -2.51 20.98
N GLY A 118 1.29 -1.23 20.60
CA GLY A 118 2.17 -0.19 21.13
C GLY A 118 2.40 0.97 20.15
N PRO A 119 2.82 2.14 20.66
CA PRO A 119 2.94 3.38 19.87
C PRO A 119 3.94 3.28 18.70
N GLN A 120 4.89 2.35 18.77
CA GLN A 120 5.85 2.10 17.69
C GLN A 120 5.19 1.65 16.37
N LEU A 121 3.95 1.14 16.39
CA LEU A 121 3.22 0.78 15.17
C LEU A 121 2.88 2.01 14.30
N ILE A 122 2.82 3.20 14.88
CA ILE A 122 2.53 4.45 14.16
C ILE A 122 3.64 4.75 13.13
N PRO A 123 4.91 4.96 13.53
CA PRO A 123 5.99 5.17 12.56
C PRO A 123 6.31 3.90 11.76
N ALA A 124 6.19 2.71 12.34
CA ALA A 124 6.45 1.47 11.61
C ALA A 124 5.45 1.24 10.46
N SER A 125 4.20 1.66 10.63
CA SER A 125 3.20 1.65 9.56
C SER A 125 3.38 2.78 8.56
N ALA A 126 3.95 3.92 8.95
CA ALA A 126 4.23 5.02 8.03
C ALA A 126 5.27 4.64 6.97
N LEU A 127 6.29 3.86 7.33
CA LEU A 127 7.37 3.44 6.44
C LEU A 127 6.89 2.76 5.13
N PRO A 128 6.08 1.68 5.15
CA PRO A 128 5.59 1.07 3.92
C PRO A 128 4.71 2.02 3.07
N HIS A 129 3.99 2.94 3.70
CA HIS A 129 3.18 3.93 2.98
C HIS A 129 4.05 4.99 2.30
N LEU A 130 5.09 5.48 2.98
CA LEU A 130 6.09 6.35 2.38
C LEU A 130 6.77 5.66 1.19
N LEU A 131 7.18 4.40 1.35
CA LEU A 131 7.78 3.60 0.29
C LEU A 131 6.81 3.42 -0.89
N PHE A 132 5.53 3.12 -0.62
CA PHE A 132 4.48 3.08 -1.63
C PHE A 132 4.40 4.39 -2.43
N GLY A 133 4.33 5.54 -1.76
CA GLY A 133 4.22 6.84 -2.44
C GLY A 133 5.43 7.17 -3.32
N LEU A 134 6.64 6.90 -2.81
CA LEU A 134 7.89 7.11 -3.54
C LEU A 134 8.00 6.20 -4.75
N LEU A 135 7.73 4.90 -4.60
CA LEU A 135 7.78 3.92 -5.69
C LEU A 135 6.70 4.19 -6.73
N LEU A 136 5.47 4.50 -6.30
CA LEU A 136 4.36 4.80 -7.20
C LEU A 136 4.68 6.01 -8.08
N TRP A 137 5.15 7.10 -7.48
CA TRP A 137 5.57 8.28 -8.25
C TRP A 137 6.75 7.97 -9.17
N GLY A 138 7.80 7.31 -8.64
CA GLY A 138 9.01 7.01 -9.40
C GLY A 138 8.74 6.14 -10.63
N LEU A 139 7.97 5.07 -10.46
CA LEU A 139 7.62 4.15 -11.55
C LEU A 139 6.65 4.81 -12.55
N ASP A 140 5.65 5.57 -12.10
CA ASP A 140 4.77 6.29 -13.03
C ASP A 140 5.53 7.34 -13.84
N ARG A 141 6.52 8.01 -13.24
CA ARG A 141 7.40 8.96 -13.93
C ARG A 141 8.30 8.25 -14.94
N TYR A 142 8.88 7.11 -14.59
CA TYR A 142 9.80 6.35 -15.43
C TYR A 142 9.11 5.76 -16.67
N PHE A 143 7.93 5.16 -16.50
CA PHE A 143 7.13 4.62 -17.62
C PHE A 143 6.21 5.67 -18.27
N GLY A 144 6.27 6.91 -17.79
CA GLY A 144 5.44 8.04 -18.21
C GLY A 144 6.05 8.96 -19.25
N ASN A 145 7.34 8.80 -19.53
CA ASN A 145 8.02 9.44 -20.65
C ASN A 145 7.87 8.59 -21.91
#